data_AF-A0A0N0CUG7-F1
#
_entry.id   AF-A0A0N0CUG7-F1
#
_cell.length_a   1.000
_cell.length_b   1.000
_cell.length_c   1.000
_cell.angle_alpha   90.00
_cell.angle_beta   90.00
_cell.angle_gamma   90.00
#
_symmetry.space_group_name_H-M   'P 1'
#
loop_
_entity.id
_entity.type
_entity.pdbx_description
1 polymer ?
#
loop_
_entity_poly.entity_id
_entity_poly.type
_entity_poly.pdbx_seq_one_letter_code
_entity_poly.pdbx_strand_id
1 'polypeptide(L)'
;MQQFIGLSQRQPTYEELFQVLQAILCFREIYRFHQENPYHQFLLCQHTYFVFSYINEYYMENDKLALQIVALFHGIGKPFCKKYKPLQQRYGYFGHENVSAQIVCHFLFELGFKEDFVLKVVYLVQFHMLLQYGGDRGSSQIYHLLDGDLLTRLYFFREADQFAK
;
A
#
# COMPACT_ATOMS: atom_id res chain seq x y z
N MET A 1 6.87 -6.76 -16.92
CA MET A 1 8.04 -6.57 -16.04
C MET A 1 8.72 -5.21 -16.21
N GLN A 2 9.41 -4.94 -17.32
CA GLN A 2 10.17 -3.68 -17.51
C GLN A 2 9.32 -2.41 -17.48
N GLN A 3 8.08 -2.46 -17.98
CA GLN A 3 7.18 -1.30 -18.00
C GLN A 3 6.73 -0.88 -16.58
N PHE A 4 6.41 -1.83 -15.70
CA PHE A 4 6.00 -1.56 -14.31
C PHE A 4 7.15 -0.97 -13.47
N ILE A 5 8.34 -1.57 -13.60
CA ILE A 5 9.55 -1.09 -12.91
C ILE A 5 9.97 0.28 -13.46
N GLY A 6 9.95 0.45 -14.78
CA GLY A 6 10.33 1.71 -15.44
C GLY A 6 9.40 2.88 -15.11
N LEU A 7 8.10 2.63 -14.90
CA LEU A 7 7.16 3.66 -14.43
C LEU A 7 7.47 4.09 -13.00
N SER A 8 7.83 3.13 -12.13
CA SER A 8 8.12 3.44 -10.73
C SER A 8 9.34 4.37 -10.59
N GLN A 9 10.28 4.34 -11.53
CA GLN A 9 11.52 5.12 -11.47
C GLN A 9 11.43 6.54 -12.05
N ARG A 10 10.32 6.91 -12.71
CA ARG A 10 10.23 8.15 -13.51
C ARG A 10 9.33 9.24 -12.93
N GLN A 11 8.88 9.10 -11.69
CA GLN A 11 7.93 10.03 -11.05
C GLN A 11 6.75 10.41 -11.96
N PRO A 12 5.97 9.43 -12.45
CA PRO A 12 4.88 9.68 -13.39
C PRO A 12 3.77 10.52 -12.76
N THR A 13 3.03 11.26 -13.58
CA THR A 13 1.78 11.91 -13.16
C THR A 13 0.72 10.87 -12.80
N TYR A 14 -0.37 11.31 -12.16
CA TYR A 14 -1.50 10.43 -11.83
C TYR A 14 -2.09 9.78 -13.09
N GLU A 15 -2.27 10.58 -14.14
CA GLU A 15 -2.81 10.15 -15.41
C GLU A 15 -1.90 9.10 -16.07
N GLU A 16 -0.60 9.37 -16.14
CA GLU A 16 0.38 8.44 -16.73
C GLU A 16 0.43 7.12 -15.97
N LEU A 17 0.47 7.18 -14.63
CA LEU A 17 0.53 5.99 -13.79
C LEU A 17 -0.73 5.13 -13.97
N PHE A 18 -1.91 5.73 -13.81
CA PHE A 18 -3.16 4.96 -13.87
C PHE A 18 -3.57 4.59 -15.29
N GLN A 19 -3.08 5.26 -16.33
CA GLN A 19 -3.24 4.80 -17.71
C GLN A 19 -2.63 3.40 -17.92
N VAL A 20 -1.48 3.12 -17.28
CA VAL A 20 -0.83 1.82 -17.38
C VAL A 20 -1.36 0.83 -16.35
N LEU A 21 -1.52 1.24 -15.08
CA LEU A 21 -1.93 0.32 -14.02
C LEU A 21 -3.30 -0.30 -14.25
N GLN A 22 -4.26 0.42 -14.86
CA GLN A 22 -5.61 -0.11 -15.14
C GLN A 22 -5.65 -1.31 -16.11
N ALA A 23 -4.55 -1.58 -16.82
CA ALA A 23 -4.42 -2.81 -17.61
C ALA A 23 -4.36 -4.06 -16.73
N ILE A 24 -3.93 -3.93 -15.47
CA ILE A 24 -3.81 -5.00 -14.48
C ILE A 24 -5.10 -5.05 -13.65
N LEU A 25 -5.68 -6.25 -13.51
CA LEU A 25 -6.99 -6.44 -12.89
C LEU A 25 -7.11 -5.80 -11.49
N CYS A 26 -6.16 -6.06 -10.59
CA CYS A 26 -6.23 -5.55 -9.21
C CYS A 26 -6.24 -4.01 -9.14
N PHE A 27 -5.53 -3.33 -10.04
CA PHE A 27 -5.51 -1.87 -10.10
C PHE A 27 -6.75 -1.29 -10.77
N ARG A 28 -7.37 -2.04 -11.69
CA ARG A 28 -8.67 -1.67 -12.26
C ARG A 28 -9.77 -1.63 -11.19
N GLU A 29 -9.76 -2.57 -10.25
CA GLU A 29 -10.76 -2.64 -9.17
C GLU A 29 -10.71 -1.43 -8.20
N ILE A 30 -9.54 -0.81 -8.04
CA ILE A 30 -9.40 0.38 -7.19
C ILE A 30 -9.61 1.70 -7.96
N TYR A 31 -9.63 1.65 -9.29
CA TYR A 31 -9.79 2.85 -10.11
C TYR A 31 -11.18 3.45 -9.91
N ARG A 32 -11.21 4.70 -9.48
CA ARG A 32 -12.43 5.44 -9.09
C ARG A 32 -13.27 4.76 -8.01
N PHE A 33 -12.69 3.86 -7.22
CA PHE A 33 -13.39 3.23 -6.11
C PHE A 33 -13.68 4.25 -5.00
N HIS A 34 -14.97 4.49 -4.74
CA HIS A 34 -15.43 5.38 -3.67
C HIS A 34 -15.39 4.64 -2.33
N GLN A 35 -14.60 5.16 -1.40
CA GLN A 35 -14.37 4.53 -0.10
C GLN A 35 -15.56 4.65 0.87
N GLU A 36 -16.57 5.48 0.57
CA GLU A 36 -17.81 5.62 1.34
C GLU A 36 -17.58 5.69 2.87
N ASN A 37 -16.58 6.48 3.24
CA ASN A 37 -16.13 6.61 4.61
C ASN A 37 -15.66 8.07 4.80
N PRO A 38 -16.22 8.79 5.80
CA PRO A 38 -16.00 10.24 5.94
C PRO A 38 -14.55 10.61 6.29
N TYR A 39 -13.70 9.65 6.68
CA TYR A 39 -12.28 9.88 6.96
C TYR A 39 -11.38 9.72 5.72
N HIS A 40 -11.97 9.57 4.54
CA HIS A 40 -11.25 9.46 3.28
C HIS A 40 -11.78 10.52 2.30
N GLN A 41 -10.95 11.50 1.98
CA GLN A 41 -11.32 12.57 1.03
C GLN A 41 -11.12 12.13 -0.44
N PHE A 42 -10.27 11.13 -0.66
CA PHE A 42 -9.89 10.67 -1.99
C PHE A 42 -10.55 9.35 -2.40
N LEU A 43 -10.76 9.18 -3.70
CA LEU A 43 -10.97 7.85 -4.29
C LEU A 43 -9.73 6.99 -4.02
N LEU A 44 -9.91 5.67 -3.94
CA LEU A 44 -8.81 4.78 -3.55
C LEU A 44 -7.59 4.90 -4.47
N CYS A 45 -7.78 5.01 -5.78
CA CYS A 45 -6.69 5.23 -6.73
C CYS A 45 -5.95 6.56 -6.52
N GLN A 46 -6.64 7.64 -6.16
CA GLN A 46 -6.04 8.95 -5.90
C GLN A 46 -5.22 8.91 -4.61
N HIS A 47 -5.77 8.33 -3.55
CA HIS A 47 -5.06 8.07 -2.31
C HIS A 47 -3.78 7.27 -2.55
N THR A 48 -3.88 6.13 -3.25
CA THR A 48 -2.72 5.31 -3.65
C THR A 48 -1.66 6.12 -4.40
N TYR A 49 -2.06 6.99 -5.34
CA TYR A 49 -1.13 7.85 -6.05
C TYR A 49 -0.43 8.86 -5.14
N PHE A 50 -1.15 9.53 -4.24
CA PHE A 50 -0.55 10.52 -3.36
C PHE A 50 0.45 9.90 -2.38
N VAL A 51 0.19 8.69 -1.86
CA VAL A 51 1.18 7.94 -1.08
C VAL A 51 2.42 7.61 -1.92
N PHE A 52 2.22 7.13 -3.15
CA PHE A 52 3.32 6.82 -4.07
C PHE A 52 4.15 8.07 -4.43
N SER A 53 3.49 9.20 -4.69
CA SER A 53 4.14 10.48 -4.97
C SER A 53 4.91 11.01 -3.76
N TYR A 54 4.38 10.85 -2.55
CA TYR A 54 5.08 11.21 -1.32
C TYR A 54 6.37 10.40 -1.16
N ILE A 55 6.32 9.08 -1.37
CA ILE A 55 7.51 8.21 -1.33
C ILE A 55 8.53 8.63 -2.40
N ASN A 56 8.07 8.99 -3.59
CA ASN A 56 8.95 9.46 -4.66
C ASN A 56 9.70 10.74 -4.29
N GLU A 57 9.06 11.64 -3.56
CA GLU A 57 9.62 12.93 -3.18
C GLU A 57 10.55 12.81 -1.97
N TYR A 58 10.12 12.09 -0.92
CA TYR A 58 10.74 12.18 0.40
C TYR A 58 11.56 10.95 0.83
N TYR A 59 11.39 9.79 0.18
CA TYR A 59 12.13 8.58 0.55
C TYR A 59 13.42 8.45 -0.26
N MET A 60 14.56 8.43 0.44
CA MET A 60 15.91 8.51 -0.16
C MET A 60 16.77 7.25 0.04
N GLU A 61 16.22 6.23 0.70
CA GLU A 61 16.95 4.98 0.96
C GLU A 61 17.01 4.06 -0.27
N ASN A 62 17.99 3.15 -0.28
CA ASN A 62 18.28 2.27 -1.42
C ASN A 62 17.15 1.28 -1.75
N ASP A 63 16.22 1.05 -0.83
CA ASP A 63 15.07 0.17 -1.02
C ASP A 63 13.79 0.90 -1.43
N LYS A 64 13.90 2.12 -1.96
CA LYS A 64 12.78 2.93 -2.46
C LYS A 64 11.79 2.16 -3.34
N LEU A 65 12.29 1.25 -4.18
CA LEU A 65 11.42 0.40 -5.01
C LEU A 65 10.46 -0.45 -4.17
N ALA A 66 10.89 -0.97 -3.02
CA ALA A 66 10.01 -1.72 -2.12
C ALA A 66 8.88 -0.81 -1.60
N LEU A 67 9.21 0.39 -1.12
CA LEU A 67 8.24 1.37 -0.60
C LEU A 67 7.27 1.87 -1.68
N GLN A 68 7.76 2.09 -2.90
CA GLN A 68 6.92 2.40 -4.06
C GLN A 68 5.89 1.31 -4.32
N ILE A 69 6.30 0.04 -4.31
CA ILE A 69 5.38 -1.09 -4.47
C ILE A 69 4.40 -1.17 -3.31
N VAL A 70 4.86 -0.97 -2.06
CA VAL A 70 3.98 -0.92 -0.89
C VAL A 70 2.90 0.16 -1.07
N ALA A 71 3.26 1.37 -1.53
CA ALA A 71 2.27 2.42 -1.80
C ALA A 71 1.22 1.99 -2.82
N LEU A 72 1.63 1.37 -3.92
CA LEU A 72 0.72 0.91 -4.97
C LEU A 72 -0.24 -0.18 -4.46
N PHE A 73 0.21 -1.06 -3.56
CA PHE A 73 -0.54 -2.24 -3.16
C PHE A 73 -1.23 -2.15 -1.79
N HIS A 74 -0.83 -1.25 -0.88
CA HIS A 74 -1.29 -1.29 0.52
C HIS A 74 -2.83 -1.33 0.66
N GLY A 75 -3.53 -0.53 -0.16
CA GLY A 75 -4.99 -0.41 -0.16
C GLY A 75 -5.73 -1.34 -1.12
N ILE A 76 -5.05 -2.18 -1.91
CA ILE A 76 -5.67 -2.91 -3.03
C ILE A 76 -6.67 -3.98 -2.59
N GLY A 77 -6.58 -4.44 -1.35
CA GLY A 77 -7.51 -5.37 -0.72
C GLY A 77 -8.85 -4.74 -0.29
N LYS A 78 -8.98 -3.40 -0.28
CA LYS A 78 -10.19 -2.71 0.22
C LYS A 78 -11.49 -3.13 -0.50
N PRO A 79 -11.55 -3.24 -1.84
CA PRO A 79 -12.77 -3.69 -2.51
C PRO A 79 -13.31 -5.04 -2.02
N PHE A 80 -12.41 -5.96 -1.66
CA PHE A 80 -12.75 -7.31 -1.17
C PHE A 80 -13.18 -7.34 0.30
N CYS A 81 -12.88 -6.28 1.07
CA CYS A 81 -13.11 -6.22 2.51
C CYS A 81 -14.20 -5.21 2.91
N LYS A 82 -14.85 -4.57 1.93
CA LYS A 82 -15.86 -3.53 2.17
C LYS A 82 -17.05 -4.09 2.94
N LYS A 83 -17.26 -3.60 4.16
CA LYS A 83 -18.41 -3.98 5.01
C LYS A 83 -19.03 -2.77 5.67
N TYR A 84 -20.35 -2.64 5.58
CA TYR A 84 -21.07 -1.59 6.29
C TYR A 84 -21.01 -1.83 7.81
N LYS A 85 -20.78 -0.77 8.58
CA LYS A 85 -20.71 -0.79 10.05
C LYS A 85 -21.87 0.05 10.60
N PRO A 86 -23.03 -0.56 10.92
CA PRO A 86 -24.26 0.18 11.29
C PRO A 86 -24.07 1.14 12.46
N LEU A 87 -23.36 0.71 13.51
CA LEU A 87 -23.11 1.54 14.70
C LEU A 87 -22.28 2.79 14.41
N GLN A 88 -21.48 2.77 13.34
CA GLN A 88 -20.62 3.88 12.93
C GLN A 88 -21.15 4.60 11.68
N GLN A 89 -22.26 4.13 11.12
CA GLN A 89 -22.89 4.63 9.89
C GLN A 89 -21.91 4.86 8.72
N ARG A 90 -20.93 3.96 8.55
CA ARG A 90 -19.89 4.05 7.50
C ARG A 90 -19.44 2.67 7.03
N TYR A 91 -18.72 2.62 5.90
CA TYR A 91 -18.03 1.40 5.47
C TYR A 91 -16.66 1.26 6.14
N GLY A 92 -16.31 0.02 6.49
CA GLY A 92 -15.00 -0.37 6.99
C GLY A 92 -14.34 -1.42 6.10
N TYR A 93 -13.02 -1.54 6.25
CA TYR A 93 -12.14 -2.36 5.42
C TYR A 93 -11.23 -3.26 6.26
N PHE A 94 -11.71 -3.75 7.39
CA PHE A 94 -10.91 -4.54 8.32
C PHE A 94 -10.35 -5.80 7.61
N GLY A 95 -9.04 -6.03 7.74
CA GLY A 95 -8.35 -7.17 7.14
C GLY A 95 -7.82 -6.93 5.71
N HIS A 96 -8.05 -5.75 5.13
CA HIS A 96 -7.60 -5.46 3.76
C HIS A 96 -6.09 -5.59 3.58
N GLU A 97 -5.30 -5.28 4.62
CA GLU A 97 -3.85 -5.43 4.61
C GLU A 97 -3.39 -6.86 4.32
N ASN A 98 -4.13 -7.87 4.78
CA ASN A 98 -3.83 -9.28 4.52
C ASN A 98 -4.18 -9.68 3.08
N VAL A 99 -5.31 -9.18 2.56
CA VAL A 99 -5.70 -9.40 1.15
C VAL A 99 -4.70 -8.73 0.22
N SER A 100 -4.33 -7.47 0.51
CA SER A 100 -3.30 -6.73 -0.22
C SER A 100 -1.96 -7.48 -0.22
N ALA A 101 -1.55 -8.04 0.93
CA ALA A 101 -0.31 -8.80 1.06
C ALA A 101 -0.29 -10.06 0.18
N GLN A 102 -1.41 -10.79 0.10
CA GLN A 102 -1.53 -11.94 -0.81
C GLN A 102 -1.45 -11.54 -2.28
N ILE A 103 -2.14 -10.45 -2.65
CA ILE A 103 -2.16 -9.94 -4.02
C ILE A 103 -0.75 -9.50 -4.46
N VAL A 104 -0.03 -8.74 -3.63
CA VAL A 104 1.32 -8.28 -3.98
C VAL A 104 2.33 -9.43 -4.01
N CYS A 105 2.20 -10.43 -3.12
CA CYS A 105 3.04 -11.62 -3.11
C CYS A 105 2.95 -12.35 -4.45
N HIS A 106 1.73 -12.68 -4.87
CA HIS A 106 1.48 -13.35 -6.15
C HIS A 106 1.99 -12.52 -7.33
N PHE A 107 1.66 -11.23 -7.37
CA PHE A 107 2.07 -10.33 -8.44
C PHE A 107 3.60 -10.25 -8.60
N LEU A 108 4.34 -10.13 -7.50
CA LEU A 108 5.80 -10.01 -7.58
C LEU A 108 6.49 -11.33 -7.97
N PHE A 109 5.97 -12.47 -7.53
CA PHE A 109 6.48 -13.77 -7.98
C PHE A 109 6.22 -14.01 -9.47
N GLU A 110 5.04 -13.63 -9.99
CA GLU A 110 4.77 -13.70 -11.44
C GLU A 110 5.72 -12.80 -12.25
N LEU A 111 6.19 -11.70 -11.66
CA LEU A 111 7.18 -10.83 -12.27
C LEU A 111 8.63 -11.31 -12.09
N GLY A 112 8.86 -12.44 -11.40
CA GLY A 112 10.19 -13.02 -11.22
C GLY A 112 11.08 -12.31 -10.20
N PHE A 113 10.50 -11.54 -9.26
CA PHE A 113 11.28 -10.98 -8.16
C PHE A 113 11.81 -12.08 -7.22
N LYS A 114 12.96 -11.82 -6.61
CA LYS A 114 13.56 -12.74 -5.65
C LYS A 114 12.75 -12.78 -4.35
N GLU A 115 12.73 -13.94 -3.71
CA GLU A 115 11.93 -14.22 -2.52
C GLU A 115 12.19 -13.23 -1.37
N ASP A 116 13.44 -12.86 -1.11
CA ASP A 116 13.82 -11.90 -0.08
C ASP A 116 13.18 -10.52 -0.29
N PHE A 117 13.18 -10.04 -1.54
CA PHE A 117 12.51 -8.81 -1.92
C PHE A 117 10.98 -8.92 -1.80
N VAL A 118 10.40 -10.04 -2.24
CA VAL A 118 8.96 -10.29 -2.14
C VAL A 118 8.52 -10.29 -0.69
N LEU A 119 9.19 -11.05 0.19
CA LEU A 119 8.88 -11.11 1.62
C LEU A 119 8.96 -9.74 2.28
N LYS A 120 9.98 -8.95 1.95
CA LYS A 120 10.10 -7.56 2.44
C LYS A 120 8.87 -6.72 2.09
N VAL A 121 8.44 -6.71 0.82
CA VAL A 121 7.26 -5.95 0.40
C VAL A 121 5.98 -6.49 1.06
N VAL A 122 5.83 -7.82 1.11
CA VAL A 122 4.69 -8.49 1.71
C VAL A 122 4.54 -8.12 3.19
N TYR A 123 5.62 -8.12 3.96
CA TYR A 123 5.58 -7.72 5.36
C TYR A 123 5.22 -6.24 5.53
N LEU A 124 5.80 -5.36 4.74
CA LEU A 124 5.46 -3.93 4.79
C LEU A 124 3.98 -3.69 4.47
N VAL A 125 3.41 -4.38 3.48
CA VAL A 125 1.98 -4.32 3.16
C VAL A 125 1.13 -4.95 4.26
N GLN A 126 1.51 -6.11 4.79
CA GLN A 126 0.69 -6.80 5.80
C GLN A 126 0.62 -6.03 7.12
N PHE A 127 1.72 -5.39 7.53
CA PHE A 127 1.84 -4.74 8.84
C PHE A 127 1.56 -3.23 8.82
N HIS A 128 1.32 -2.61 7.65
CA HIS A 128 1.17 -1.14 7.55
C HIS A 128 0.09 -0.55 8.48
N MET A 129 -1.00 -1.29 8.71
CA MET A 129 -2.08 -0.83 9.59
C MET A 129 -1.79 -1.04 11.08
N LEU A 130 -0.88 -1.96 11.45
CA LEU A 130 -0.67 -2.36 12.85
C LEU A 130 -0.12 -1.21 13.70
N LEU A 131 0.68 -0.32 13.12
CA LEU A 131 1.11 0.92 13.79
C LEU A 131 -0.06 1.86 14.10
N GLN A 132 -1.12 1.85 13.29
CA GLN A 132 -2.25 2.74 13.46
C GLN A 132 -3.22 2.24 14.54
N TYR A 133 -3.52 0.94 14.60
CA TYR A 133 -4.48 0.41 15.57
C TYR A 133 -3.84 -0.23 16.81
N GLY A 134 -2.57 -0.64 16.75
CA GLY A 134 -1.87 -1.36 17.83
C GLY A 134 -1.12 -0.48 18.82
N GLY A 135 -0.89 0.80 18.52
CA GLY A 135 -0.08 1.70 19.35
C GLY A 135 1.31 1.12 19.66
N ASP A 136 1.82 1.34 20.88
CA ASP A 136 3.13 0.85 21.31
C ASP A 136 3.27 -0.68 21.25
N ARG A 137 2.17 -1.40 21.53
CA ARG A 137 2.14 -2.86 21.42
C ARG A 137 2.31 -3.30 19.97
N GLY A 138 1.70 -2.58 19.03
CA GLY A 138 1.86 -2.82 17.59
C GLY A 138 3.31 -2.65 17.15
N SER A 139 3.95 -1.55 17.57
CA SER A 139 5.37 -1.31 17.27
C SER A 139 6.30 -2.38 17.86
N SER A 140 6.08 -2.77 19.12
CA SER A 140 6.84 -3.84 19.77
C SER A 140 6.66 -5.18 19.05
N GLN A 141 5.43 -5.52 18.65
CA GLN A 141 5.16 -6.73 17.88
C GLN A 141 5.88 -6.73 16.53
N ILE A 142 5.87 -5.62 15.80
CA ILE A 142 6.59 -5.48 14.53
C ILE A 142 8.09 -5.67 14.75
N TYR A 143 8.66 -5.02 15.77
CA TYR A 143 10.08 -5.14 16.08
C TYR A 143 10.51 -6.59 16.34
N HIS A 144 9.70 -7.35 17.08
CA HIS A 144 10.02 -8.74 17.44
C HIS A 144 9.74 -9.75 16.32
N LEU A 145 8.75 -9.50 15.46
CA LEU A 145 8.41 -10.41 14.35
C LEU A 145 9.26 -10.16 13.10
N LEU A 146 9.62 -8.90 12.85
CA LEU A 146 10.36 -8.47 11.68
C LEU A 146 11.77 -8.07 12.09
N ASP A 147 11.97 -6.79 12.43
CA ASP A 147 13.17 -6.20 13.03
C ASP A 147 12.97 -4.66 13.16
N GLY A 148 14.01 -3.94 13.61
CA GLY A 148 14.02 -2.48 13.66
C GLY A 148 14.11 -1.79 12.29
N ASP A 149 14.63 -2.49 11.27
CA ASP A 149 14.82 -1.96 9.92
C ASP A 149 13.45 -1.80 9.21
N LEU A 150 12.65 -2.87 9.22
CA LEU A 150 11.29 -2.89 8.70
C LEU A 150 10.34 -2.04 9.55
N LEU A 151 10.53 -1.97 10.87
CA LEU A 151 9.77 -1.04 11.72
C LEU A 151 9.97 0.41 11.29
N THR A 152 11.21 0.82 11.02
CA THR A 152 11.53 2.19 10.58
C THR A 152 10.85 2.53 9.25
N ARG A 153 10.84 1.59 8.30
CA ARG A 153 10.13 1.73 7.02
C ARG A 153 8.62 1.85 7.19
N LEU A 154 8.03 1.09 8.13
CA LEU A 154 6.61 1.17 8.43
C LEU A 154 6.24 2.52 9.06
N TYR A 155 7.11 3.12 9.88
CA TYR A 155 6.90 4.48 10.39
C TYR A 155 6.89 5.51 9.27
N PHE A 156 7.87 5.46 8.36
CA PHE A 156 7.90 6.35 7.19
C PHE A 156 6.66 6.14 6.31
N PHE A 157 6.30 4.89 6.03
CA PHE A 157 5.13 4.57 5.22
C PHE A 157 3.83 5.08 5.86
N ARG A 158 3.69 4.95 7.18
CA ARG A 158 2.55 5.48 7.93
C ARG A 158 2.42 7.00 7.78
N GLU A 159 3.53 7.74 7.78
CA GLU A 159 3.52 9.17 7.55
C GLU A 159 2.98 9.50 6.16
N ALA A 160 3.50 8.81 5.13
CA ALA A 160 3.03 8.96 3.74
C ALA A 160 1.54 8.64 3.58
N ASP A 161 1.06 7.55 4.20
CA ASP A 161 -0.34 7.13 4.19
C ASP A 161 -1.26 8.16 4.88
N GLN A 162 -0.82 8.74 6.00
CA GLN A 162 -1.57 9.76 6.72
C GLN A 162 -1.63 11.09 5.98
N PHE A 163 -0.56 11.47 5.27
CA PHE A 163 -0.52 12.67 4.45
C PHE A 163 -1.58 12.62 3.31
N ALA A 164 -1.86 11.43 2.79
CA ALA A 164 -2.71 11.20 1.63
C ALA A 164 -4.15 10.80 1.95
N LYS A 165 -4.69 11.09 3.14
CA LYS A 165 -6.04 10.64 3.57
C LYS A 165 -7.19 11.49 3.08
#